data_AF-A0A8X8Z6C0-F1
#
_entry.id   AF-A0A8X8Z6C0-F1
#
_cell.length_a   1.000
_cell.length_b   1.000
_cell.length_c   1.000
_cell.angle_alpha   90.00
_cell.angle_beta   90.00
_cell.angle_gamma   90.00
#
_symmetry.space_group_name_H-M   'P 1'
#
loop_
_entity.id
_entity.type
_entity.pdbx_description
1 polymer ?
#
loop_
_entity_poly.entity_id
_entity_poly.type
_entity_poly.pdbx_seq_one_letter_code
_entity_poly.pdbx_strand_id
1 'polypeptide(L)'
;MLGEDDDDDDSEEVDSCNNDPEPFLQFMKKMLLLQYLVTVLEGGFRPRNSTYQGRISRFHCDGLSETMVDSYVLAENLDWTILRESLLSMLLGSRKIPYKGLIKSSLSALYNLSQSTVSSEEDSCSDKTQREELHEVDRAIALALPEVEKSTCNVLKKFFIMIMELDSSKRTADQHGLTTRADGVRTPAVEIILDELINDSDVLSSFLKVFDPKWRLEIIVQYFQKYISKNSFQTRSSTGTINTENFDGLLKYLSNSKRTKSIIKKITTEAIQLLLAYGFQAYVMLLHDESQGFSDMLEDVKSNSAVGVCEDLISAFTCLRREDPNTGILCCGKQALITAAATISNLRSI
;
A
#
# COMPACT_ATOMS: atom_id res chain seq x y z
N MET A 1 -57.66 54.38 34.48
CA MET A 1 -56.54 55.24 34.90
C MET A 1 -55.31 54.36 34.74
N LEU A 2 -54.53 54.56 33.67
CA LEU A 2 -53.39 55.49 33.64
C LEU A 2 -52.45 55.07 34.78
N GLY A 3 -51.33 54.38 34.55
CA GLY A 3 -50.25 54.68 33.61
C GLY A 3 -48.96 54.82 34.46
N GLU A 4 -47.80 54.68 33.82
CA GLU A 4 -46.43 54.84 34.34
C GLU A 4 -45.86 53.54 34.96
N ASP A 5 -45.09 52.75 34.21
CA ASP A 5 -43.74 52.98 33.61
C ASP A 5 -42.69 53.27 34.69
N ASP A 6 -41.80 52.30 34.92
CA ASP A 6 -40.37 52.58 35.10
C ASP A 6 -39.59 51.32 34.69
N ASP A 7 -38.68 51.58 33.75
CA ASP A 7 -37.80 50.69 33.02
C ASP A 7 -36.75 50.03 33.91
N ASP A 8 -36.49 48.74 33.69
CA ASP A 8 -35.15 48.17 33.81
C ASP A 8 -34.95 47.24 32.59
N ASP A 9 -34.35 47.83 31.57
CA ASP A 9 -33.90 47.20 30.32
C ASP A 9 -32.66 46.33 30.61
N ASP A 10 -32.88 45.11 31.10
CA ASP A 10 -31.88 44.05 31.03
C ASP A 10 -31.83 43.51 29.61
N SER A 11 -31.18 44.28 28.74
CA SER A 11 -30.66 43.80 27.47
C SER A 11 -29.64 42.70 27.74
N GLU A 12 -30.08 41.44 27.77
CA GLU A 12 -29.22 40.28 27.60
C GLU A 12 -28.54 40.39 26.21
N GLU A 13 -27.35 40.99 26.17
CA GLU A 13 -26.36 40.71 25.13
C GLU A 13 -26.05 39.21 25.20
N VAL A 14 -26.78 38.43 24.40
CA VAL A 14 -26.40 37.06 24.06
C VAL A 14 -25.12 37.17 23.25
N ASP A 15 -24.00 37.04 23.95
CA ASP A 15 -22.65 36.92 23.38
C ASP A 15 -22.60 35.68 22.48
N SER A 16 -22.96 35.85 21.21
CA SER A 16 -22.98 34.79 20.20
C SER A 16 -21.60 34.58 19.57
N CYS A 17 -20.52 34.78 20.33
CA CYS A 17 -19.16 34.66 19.84
C CYS A 17 -18.33 33.63 20.63
N ASN A 18 -18.89 32.44 20.90
CA ASN A 18 -18.09 31.28 21.34
C ASN A 18 -18.28 30.08 20.39
N ASN A 19 -18.00 30.29 19.10
CA ASN A 19 -17.60 29.18 18.23
C ASN A 19 -16.08 29.04 18.34
N ASP A 20 -15.62 28.27 19.31
CA ASP A 20 -14.21 28.02 19.55
C ASP A 20 -13.55 27.39 18.30
N PRO A 21 -12.52 28.01 17.69
CA PRO A 21 -11.71 27.39 16.63
C PRO A 21 -10.78 26.26 17.15
N GLU A 22 -10.89 25.92 18.44
CA GLU A 22 -10.07 24.96 19.17
C GLU A 22 -9.99 23.54 18.52
N PRO A 23 -11.08 22.94 18.01
CA PRO A 23 -11.04 21.57 17.46
C PRO A 23 -10.18 21.46 16.20
N PHE A 24 -10.21 22.48 15.34
CA PHE A 24 -9.50 22.50 14.08
C PHE A 24 -7.99 22.76 14.28
N LEU A 25 -7.65 23.71 15.14
CA LEU A 25 -6.26 23.97 15.48
C LEU A 25 -5.62 22.73 16.13
N GLN A 26 -6.37 22.01 16.94
CA GLN A 26 -5.93 20.74 17.53
C GLN A 26 -5.77 19.63 16.48
N PHE A 27 -6.62 19.59 15.46
CA PHE A 27 -6.48 18.68 14.33
C PHE A 27 -5.21 18.96 13.51
N MET A 28 -4.96 20.21 13.13
CA MET A 28 -3.73 20.61 12.43
C MET A 28 -2.47 20.29 13.25
N LYS A 29 -2.48 20.56 14.56
CA LYS A 29 -1.35 20.22 15.45
C LYS A 29 -1.03 18.73 15.41
N LYS A 30 -2.05 17.86 15.42
CA LYS A 30 -1.86 16.39 15.33
C LYS A 30 -1.26 15.98 13.99
N MET A 31 -1.72 16.57 12.89
CA MET A 31 -1.18 16.28 11.54
C MET A 31 0.28 16.71 11.39
N LEU A 32 0.62 17.91 11.87
CA LEU A 32 1.99 18.41 11.87
C LEU A 32 2.90 17.56 12.78
N LEU A 33 2.41 17.12 13.94
CA LEU A 33 3.15 16.23 14.82
C LEU A 33 3.42 14.87 14.15
N LEU A 34 2.42 14.32 13.45
CA LEU A 34 2.58 13.09 12.68
C LEU A 34 3.63 13.27 11.58
N GLN A 35 3.57 14.37 10.84
CA GLN A 35 4.56 14.72 9.81
C GLN A 35 5.97 14.78 10.39
N TYR A 36 6.16 15.53 11.49
CA TYR A 36 7.44 15.62 12.18
C TYR A 36 7.95 14.23 12.61
N LEU A 37 7.09 13.42 13.24
CA LEU A 37 7.46 12.09 13.70
C LEU A 37 7.92 11.21 12.54
N VAL A 38 7.13 11.14 11.46
CA VAL A 38 7.48 10.31 10.29
C VAL A 38 8.76 10.80 9.63
N THR A 39 9.00 12.11 9.53
CA THR A 39 10.26 12.67 9.01
C THR A 39 11.47 12.24 9.87
N VAL A 40 11.35 12.27 11.19
CA VAL A 40 12.42 11.80 12.10
C VAL A 40 12.67 10.30 11.94
N LEU A 41 11.60 9.50 11.83
CA LEU A 41 11.72 8.06 11.57
C LEU A 41 12.38 7.79 10.21
N GLU A 42 12.00 8.52 9.18
CA GLU A 42 12.54 8.42 7.82
C GLU A 42 14.03 8.74 7.78
N GLY A 43 14.45 9.85 8.39
CA GLY A 43 15.84 10.26 8.44
C GLY A 43 16.75 9.23 9.14
N GLY A 44 16.22 8.52 10.15
CA GLY A 44 16.93 7.44 10.82
C GLY A 44 16.89 6.10 10.09
N PHE A 45 15.83 5.82 9.34
CA PHE A 45 15.59 4.51 8.72
C PHE A 45 16.20 4.38 7.32
N ARG A 46 15.93 5.34 6.42
CA ARG A 46 16.30 5.22 5.00
C ARG A 46 17.79 4.99 4.76
N PRO A 47 18.73 5.74 5.36
CA PRO A 47 20.16 5.53 5.14
C PRO A 47 20.63 4.13 5.57
N ARG A 48 20.08 3.65 6.69
CA ARG A 48 20.38 2.31 7.22
C ARG A 48 19.83 1.22 6.32
N ASN A 49 18.57 1.36 5.88
CA ASN A 49 17.94 0.38 4.99
C ASN A 49 18.66 0.31 3.63
N SER A 50 19.03 1.46 3.06
CA SER A 50 19.80 1.51 1.81
C SER A 50 21.16 0.83 1.93
N THR A 51 21.86 1.04 3.05
CA THR A 51 23.16 0.38 3.31
C THR A 51 23.00 -1.12 3.42
N TYR A 52 21.98 -1.56 4.16
CA TYR A 52 21.65 -2.98 4.34
C TYR A 52 21.31 -3.66 3.01
N GLN A 53 20.40 -3.07 2.24
CA GLN A 53 20.00 -3.59 0.92
C GLN A 53 21.17 -3.63 -0.07
N GLY A 54 21.99 -2.56 -0.13
CA GLY A 54 23.17 -2.53 -1.01
C GLY A 54 24.27 -3.52 -0.63
N ARG A 55 24.30 -4.04 0.60
CA ARG A 55 25.15 -5.17 0.97
C ARG A 55 24.52 -6.49 0.51
N ILE A 56 23.24 -6.71 0.77
CA ILE A 56 22.51 -7.91 0.30
C ILE A 56 22.63 -8.09 -1.21
N SER A 57 22.48 -7.03 -2.00
CA SER A 57 22.56 -7.15 -3.46
C SER A 57 23.96 -7.59 -3.91
N ARG A 58 25.03 -7.04 -3.32
CA ARG A 58 26.41 -7.49 -3.60
C ARG A 58 26.62 -8.96 -3.24
N PHE A 59 26.05 -9.41 -2.11
CA PHE A 59 26.07 -10.83 -1.75
C PHE A 59 25.46 -11.75 -2.81
N HIS A 60 24.38 -11.30 -3.47
CA HIS A 60 23.73 -12.09 -4.51
C HIS A 60 24.47 -12.05 -5.85
N CYS A 61 25.10 -10.93 -6.20
CA CYS A 61 25.83 -10.77 -7.47
C CYS A 61 27.19 -11.50 -7.48
N ASP A 62 27.86 -11.59 -6.34
CA ASP A 62 29.24 -12.11 -6.27
C ASP A 62 29.35 -13.64 -6.25
N GLY A 63 28.22 -14.37 -6.28
CA GLY A 63 28.14 -15.82 -6.53
C GLY A 63 29.36 -16.64 -6.08
N LEU A 64 29.65 -16.70 -4.78
CA LEU A 64 30.92 -17.28 -4.31
C LEU A 64 30.89 -18.82 -4.29
N SER A 65 31.54 -19.39 -5.30
CA SER A 65 32.71 -20.26 -5.14
C SER A 65 33.03 -20.65 -3.68
N GLU A 66 32.70 -21.89 -3.35
CA GLU A 66 33.26 -22.84 -2.39
C GLU A 66 34.57 -22.45 -1.63
N THR A 67 34.52 -21.47 -0.71
CA THR A 67 35.48 -21.36 0.41
C THR A 67 34.76 -21.06 1.73
N MET A 68 34.67 -22.09 2.58
CA MET A 68 33.92 -22.15 3.85
C MET A 68 34.36 -21.13 4.93
N VAL A 69 35.41 -20.34 4.68
CA VAL A 69 36.01 -19.39 5.63
C VAL A 69 35.48 -17.95 5.44
N ASP A 70 35.04 -17.58 4.23
CA ASP A 70 34.50 -16.24 3.98
C ASP A 70 33.03 -16.11 4.41
N SER A 71 32.30 -17.23 4.49
CA SER A 71 30.89 -17.26 4.90
C SER A 71 30.63 -16.74 6.32
N TYR A 72 31.54 -17.00 7.27
CA TYR A 72 31.41 -16.55 8.66
C TYR A 72 31.77 -15.06 8.82
N VAL A 73 32.83 -14.61 8.15
CA VAL A 73 33.31 -13.21 8.25
C VAL A 73 32.41 -12.24 7.49
N LEU A 74 31.75 -12.69 6.41
CA LEU A 74 30.78 -11.87 5.68
C LEU A 74 29.39 -11.83 6.35
N ALA A 75 28.97 -12.90 7.03
CA ALA A 75 27.74 -12.88 7.84
C ALA A 75 27.83 -11.85 8.98
N GLU A 76 29.03 -11.64 9.55
CA GLU A 76 29.31 -10.55 10.50
C GLU A 76 29.19 -9.15 9.86
N ASN A 77 29.27 -9.04 8.53
CA ASN A 77 29.19 -7.77 7.80
C ASN A 77 27.79 -7.45 7.23
N LEU A 78 26.77 -8.29 7.48
CA LEU A 78 25.37 -7.91 7.24
C LEU A 78 24.81 -7.20 8.47
N ASP A 79 24.78 -5.87 8.40
CA ASP A 79 24.37 -4.95 9.46
C ASP A 79 22.84 -4.94 9.71
N TRP A 80 22.20 -6.11 9.79
CA TRP A 80 20.81 -6.20 10.27
C TRP A 80 20.67 -5.51 11.63
N THR A 81 21.68 -5.63 12.50
CA THR A 81 21.76 -4.95 13.80
C THR A 81 21.60 -3.44 13.70
N ILE A 82 22.27 -2.79 12.73
CA ILE A 82 22.15 -1.34 12.52
C ILE A 82 20.72 -0.99 12.09
N LEU A 83 20.14 -1.75 11.16
CA LEU A 83 18.77 -1.50 10.70
C LEU A 83 17.75 -1.73 11.82
N ARG A 84 17.94 -2.78 12.62
CA ARG A 84 17.15 -3.13 13.80
C ARG A 84 17.18 -2.02 14.86
N GLU A 85 18.30 -1.32 15.00
CA GLU A 85 18.48 -0.20 15.94
C GLU A 85 17.95 1.13 15.39
N SER A 86 17.30 1.13 14.22
CA SER A 86 16.57 2.30 13.74
C SER A 86 15.43 2.70 14.69
N LEU A 87 15.16 4.00 14.80
CA LEU A 87 14.05 4.52 15.60
C LEU A 87 12.72 3.88 15.18
N LEU A 88 12.53 3.63 13.88
CA LEU A 88 11.37 2.91 13.36
C LEU A 88 11.27 1.50 13.94
N SER A 89 12.32 0.70 13.82
CA SER A 89 12.31 -0.68 14.34
C SER A 89 12.09 -0.71 15.86
N MET A 90 12.74 0.17 16.61
CA MET A 90 12.54 0.27 18.06
C MET A 90 11.12 0.71 18.43
N LEU A 91 10.52 1.65 17.68
CA LEU A 91 9.15 2.10 17.88
C LEU A 91 8.16 0.95 17.67
N LEU A 92 8.30 0.21 16.57
CA LEU A 92 7.39 -0.88 16.20
C LEU A 92 7.57 -2.13 17.07
N GLY A 93 8.77 -2.34 17.61
CA GLY A 93 9.07 -3.40 18.58
C GLY A 93 8.73 -3.03 20.03
N SER A 94 8.32 -1.78 20.29
CA SER A 94 8.02 -1.30 21.64
C SER A 94 6.75 -1.93 22.20
N ARG A 95 6.86 -2.57 23.38
CA ARG A 95 5.68 -3.09 24.11
C ARG A 95 4.73 -2.01 24.59
N LYS A 96 5.15 -0.74 24.59
CA LYS A 96 4.31 0.41 24.98
C LYS A 96 3.32 0.80 23.89
N ILE A 97 3.53 0.36 22.65
CA ILE A 97 2.70 0.74 21.51
C ILE A 97 1.88 -0.47 21.08
N PRO A 98 0.53 -0.38 21.06
CA PRO A 98 -0.30 -1.44 20.53
C PRO A 98 -0.17 -1.47 19.00
N TYR A 99 0.90 -2.11 18.50
CA TYR A 99 1.29 -2.10 17.08
C TYR A 99 0.13 -2.43 16.12
N LYS A 100 -0.64 -3.49 16.39
CA LYS A 100 -1.81 -3.86 15.57
C LYS A 100 -2.86 -2.74 15.52
N GLY A 101 -3.13 -2.10 16.65
CA GLY A 101 -4.04 -0.96 16.74
C GLY A 101 -3.51 0.28 16.01
N LEU A 102 -2.20 0.54 16.11
CA LEU A 102 -1.54 1.63 15.37
C LEU A 102 -1.68 1.45 13.86
N ILE A 103 -1.40 0.25 13.34
CA ILE A 103 -1.52 -0.06 11.92
C ILE A 103 -2.95 0.16 11.45
N LYS A 104 -3.95 -0.43 12.13
CA LYS A 104 -5.38 -0.26 11.78
C LYS A 104 -5.81 1.21 11.79
N SER A 105 -5.45 1.96 12.83
CA SER A 105 -5.84 3.37 12.97
C SER A 105 -5.20 4.24 11.90
N SER A 106 -3.90 4.02 11.63
CA SER A 106 -3.17 4.72 10.57
C SER A 106 -3.74 4.41 9.19
N LEU A 107 -4.18 3.17 9.00
CA LEU A 107 -4.76 2.69 7.75
C LEU A 107 -6.14 3.27 7.48
N SER A 108 -7.00 3.31 8.50
CA SER A 108 -8.30 3.97 8.43
C SER A 108 -8.15 5.46 8.17
N ALA A 109 -7.22 6.14 8.85
CA ALA A 109 -6.92 7.55 8.60
C ALA A 109 -6.45 7.78 7.16
N LEU A 110 -5.53 6.95 6.67
CA LEU A 110 -5.01 7.03 5.31
C LEU A 110 -6.12 6.85 4.27
N TYR A 111 -7.01 5.88 4.48
CA TYR A 111 -8.17 5.64 3.62
C TYR A 111 -9.12 6.85 3.60
N ASN A 112 -9.50 7.38 4.77
CA ASN A 112 -10.42 8.52 4.88
C ASN A 112 -9.85 9.78 4.19
N LEU A 113 -8.56 10.03 4.37
CA LEU A 113 -7.87 11.15 3.72
C LEU A 113 -7.81 10.96 2.19
N SER A 114 -7.60 9.74 1.71
CA SER A 114 -7.56 9.47 0.27
C SER A 114 -8.91 9.64 -0.44
N GLN A 115 -10.02 9.37 0.25
CA GLN A 115 -11.36 9.51 -0.34
C GLN A 115 -11.73 10.99 -0.50
N SER A 116 -11.36 11.82 0.49
CA SER A 116 -11.58 13.27 0.48
C SER A 116 -10.84 13.98 -0.66
N THR A 117 -9.66 13.48 -1.05
CA THR A 117 -8.90 14.03 -2.18
C THR A 117 -9.50 13.70 -3.55
N VAL A 118 -10.20 12.56 -3.70
CA VAL A 118 -10.77 12.11 -4.99
C VAL A 118 -12.10 12.79 -5.29
N SER A 119 -12.92 13.05 -4.26
CA SER A 119 -14.20 13.77 -4.41
C SER A 119 -14.02 15.24 -4.83
N SER A 120 -12.83 15.81 -4.65
CA SER A 120 -12.56 17.22 -4.98
C SER A 120 -12.12 17.44 -6.43
N GLU A 121 -11.77 16.39 -7.18
CA GLU A 121 -11.32 16.50 -8.58
C GLU A 121 -12.48 16.37 -9.59
N GLU A 122 -13.64 15.83 -9.17
CA GLU A 122 -14.79 15.59 -10.06
C GLU A 122 -15.90 16.65 -9.97
N ASP A 123 -15.86 17.57 -8.98
CA ASP A 123 -16.93 18.55 -8.78
C ASP A 123 -16.43 20.00 -8.97
N SER A 124 -16.22 20.36 -10.24
CA SER A 124 -15.99 21.75 -10.65
C SER A 124 -17.27 22.40 -11.17
N CYS A 125 -18.42 22.20 -10.52
CA CYS A 125 -19.58 23.05 -10.75
C CYS A 125 -20.62 22.92 -9.62
N SER A 126 -20.50 23.74 -8.59
CA SER A 126 -21.61 23.99 -7.65
C SER A 126 -21.59 25.43 -7.16
N ASP A 127 -22.79 25.96 -7.00
CA ASP A 127 -23.21 27.34 -7.20
C ASP A 127 -22.60 28.40 -6.28
N LYS A 128 -22.34 29.57 -6.88
CA LYS A 128 -22.02 30.81 -6.16
C LYS A 128 -23.28 31.38 -5.52
N THR A 129 -23.66 30.95 -4.32
CA THR A 129 -24.44 31.78 -3.35
C THR A 129 -24.34 31.09 -1.98
N GLN A 130 -23.51 31.51 -1.03
CA GLN A 130 -23.77 32.62 -0.11
C GLN A 130 -22.42 33.09 0.46
N ARG A 131 -22.08 34.36 0.25
CA ARG A 131 -20.91 34.99 0.89
C ARG A 131 -21.41 35.76 2.12
N GLU A 132 -21.83 35.01 3.13
CA GLU A 132 -21.96 35.54 4.49
C GLU A 132 -20.56 35.52 5.14
N GLU A 133 -20.31 36.51 6.01
CA GLU A 133 -19.00 36.89 6.53
C GLU A 133 -18.29 35.76 7.29
N LEU A 134 -17.57 34.90 6.56
CA LEU A 134 -16.56 34.04 7.19
C LEU A 134 -15.39 34.92 7.64
N HIS A 135 -15.02 34.80 8.93
CA HIS A 135 -13.86 35.45 9.52
C HIS A 135 -12.61 35.11 8.68
N GLU A 136 -11.65 36.05 8.56
CA GLU A 136 -10.47 35.90 7.70
C GLU A 136 -9.65 34.64 8.02
N VAL A 137 -9.63 34.25 9.30
CA VAL A 137 -9.01 33.02 9.79
C VAL A 137 -9.73 31.77 9.26
N ASP A 138 -11.07 31.76 9.22
CA ASP A 138 -11.84 30.61 8.72
C ASP A 138 -11.64 30.41 7.21
N ARG A 139 -11.49 31.51 6.47
CA ARG A 139 -11.13 31.46 5.04
C ARG A 139 -9.71 30.92 4.83
N ALA A 140 -8.73 31.39 5.60
CA ALA A 140 -7.36 30.88 5.52
C ALA A 140 -7.30 29.38 5.86
N ILE A 141 -8.08 28.95 6.86
CA ILE A 141 -8.24 27.56 7.28
C ILE A 141 -8.83 26.70 6.16
N ALA A 142 -9.95 27.14 5.57
CA ALA A 142 -10.61 26.41 4.49
C ALA A 142 -9.70 26.24 3.26
N LEU A 143 -8.86 27.24 2.98
CA LEU A 143 -7.88 27.18 1.88
C LEU A 143 -6.69 26.25 2.19
N ALA A 144 -6.26 26.15 3.46
CA ALA A 144 -5.12 25.33 3.85
C ALA A 144 -5.47 23.84 4.03
N LEU A 145 -6.71 23.52 4.41
CA LEU A 145 -7.12 22.16 4.78
C LEU A 145 -6.83 21.10 3.69
N PRO A 146 -7.16 21.27 2.40
CA PRO A 146 -6.91 20.25 1.40
C PRO A 146 -5.42 19.91 1.24
N GLU A 147 -4.54 20.91 1.34
CA GLU A 147 -3.09 20.71 1.26
C GLU A 147 -2.56 20.00 2.50
N VAL A 148 -3.09 20.31 3.68
CA VAL A 148 -2.74 19.64 4.94
C VAL A 148 -3.20 18.17 4.91
N GLU A 149 -4.41 17.88 4.42
CA GLU A 149 -4.91 16.51 4.27
C GLU A 149 -4.09 15.70 3.27
N LYS A 150 -3.79 16.29 2.11
CA LYS A 150 -2.93 15.69 1.09
C LYS A 150 -1.52 15.40 1.62
N SER A 151 -0.93 16.37 2.32
CA SER A 151 0.38 16.21 2.98
C SER A 151 0.34 15.08 4.00
N THR A 152 -0.69 15.04 4.85
CA THR A 152 -0.88 14.00 5.86
C THR A 152 -1.04 12.61 5.22
N CYS A 153 -1.80 12.52 4.12
CA CYS A 153 -1.95 11.29 3.34
C CYS A 153 -0.58 10.80 2.84
N ASN A 154 0.24 11.69 2.28
CA ASN A 154 1.59 11.35 1.80
C ASN A 154 2.52 10.91 2.94
N VAL A 155 2.44 11.56 4.10
CA VAL A 155 3.17 11.19 5.31
C VAL A 155 2.80 9.77 5.77
N LEU A 156 1.50 9.44 5.79
CA LEU A 156 1.04 8.11 6.14
C LEU A 156 1.50 7.06 5.13
N LYS A 157 1.44 7.35 3.82
CA LYS A 157 1.99 6.47 2.78
C LYS A 157 3.47 6.16 3.04
N LYS A 158 4.29 7.19 3.28
CA LYS A 158 5.71 7.03 3.63
C LYS A 158 5.90 6.16 4.87
N PHE A 159 5.10 6.39 5.91
CA PHE A 159 5.17 5.58 7.12
C PHE A 159 4.92 4.10 6.83
N PHE A 160 3.87 3.77 6.07
CA PHE A 160 3.58 2.40 5.66
C PHE A 160 4.69 1.79 4.81
N ILE A 161 5.22 2.53 3.83
CA ILE A 161 6.33 2.09 2.99
C ILE A 161 7.52 1.69 3.86
N MET A 162 7.92 2.54 4.80
CA MET A 162 9.06 2.24 5.68
C MET A 162 8.81 1.01 6.57
N ILE A 163 7.60 0.84 7.11
CA ILE A 163 7.25 -0.35 7.90
C ILE A 163 7.35 -1.62 7.05
N MET A 164 6.81 -1.59 5.84
CA MET A 164 6.81 -2.74 4.93
C MET A 164 8.22 -3.04 4.40
N GLU A 165 9.04 -2.01 4.13
CA GLU A 165 10.46 -2.17 3.81
C GLU A 165 11.22 -2.83 4.97
N LEU A 166 10.96 -2.41 6.21
CA LEU A 166 11.55 -3.05 7.39
C LEU A 166 11.13 -4.52 7.50
N ASP A 167 9.85 -4.84 7.26
CA ASP A 167 9.35 -6.22 7.26
C ASP A 167 10.02 -7.07 6.18
N SER A 168 10.23 -6.51 4.98
CA SER A 168 10.97 -7.17 3.90
C SER A 168 12.43 -7.41 4.29
N SER A 169 13.12 -6.38 4.80
CA SER A 169 14.50 -6.50 5.24
C SER A 169 14.66 -7.51 6.38
N LYS A 170 13.72 -7.55 7.32
CA LYS A 170 13.68 -8.55 8.39
C LYS A 170 13.52 -9.97 7.83
N ARG A 171 12.59 -10.17 6.89
CA ARG A 171 12.37 -11.47 6.24
C ARG A 171 13.64 -11.96 5.53
N THR A 172 14.35 -11.06 4.84
CA THR A 172 15.64 -11.37 4.23
C THR A 172 16.68 -11.72 5.29
N ALA A 173 16.78 -10.95 6.38
CA ALA A 173 17.67 -11.27 7.49
C ALA A 173 17.37 -12.65 8.11
N ASP A 174 16.09 -12.97 8.32
CA ASP A 174 15.61 -14.25 8.85
C ASP A 174 16.04 -15.41 7.94
N GLN A 175 15.88 -15.26 6.62
CA GLN A 175 16.29 -16.26 5.63
C GLN A 175 17.80 -16.56 5.65
N HIS A 176 18.61 -15.55 6.00
CA HIS A 176 20.07 -15.68 6.13
C HIS A 176 20.51 -16.03 7.56
N GLY A 177 19.58 -16.27 8.49
CA GLY A 177 19.89 -16.60 9.89
C GLY A 177 20.52 -15.45 10.69
N LEU A 178 20.33 -14.20 10.26
CA LEU A 178 20.93 -13.01 10.87
C LEU A 178 20.08 -12.41 12.00
N THR A 179 18.86 -12.89 12.18
CA THR A 179 17.97 -12.45 13.24
C THR A 179 18.15 -13.30 14.49
N THR A 180 17.79 -12.70 15.61
CA THR A 180 17.93 -13.26 16.94
C THR A 180 16.58 -13.24 17.66
N ARG A 181 16.51 -13.85 18.84
CA ARG A 181 15.30 -13.77 19.69
C ARG A 181 14.95 -12.33 20.10
N ALA A 182 15.93 -11.42 20.12
CA ALA A 182 15.71 -10.02 20.46
C ALA A 182 14.87 -9.28 19.40
N ASP A 183 14.83 -9.77 18.17
CA ASP A 183 14.10 -9.17 17.05
C ASP A 183 12.57 -9.36 17.15
N GLY A 184 12.13 -10.24 18.06
CA GLY A 184 10.73 -10.50 18.36
C GLY A 184 9.93 -11.13 17.21
N VAL A 185 8.74 -11.63 17.50
CA VAL A 185 7.80 -12.12 16.49
C VAL A 185 6.70 -11.06 16.36
N ARG A 186 6.88 -10.14 15.42
CA ARG A 186 5.87 -9.13 15.08
C ARG A 186 5.17 -9.57 13.80
N THR A 187 3.84 -9.50 13.79
CA THR A 187 3.05 -9.68 12.57
C THR A 187 3.45 -8.61 11.53
N PRO A 188 3.83 -8.99 10.31
CA PRO A 188 4.09 -8.02 9.24
C PRO A 188 2.91 -7.07 9.00
N ALA A 189 3.18 -5.82 8.62
CA ALA A 189 2.13 -4.84 8.32
C ALA A 189 1.20 -5.31 7.20
N VAL A 190 1.75 -5.95 6.17
CA VAL A 190 0.96 -6.49 5.05
C VAL A 190 -0.06 -7.52 5.55
N GLU A 191 0.29 -8.39 6.49
CA GLU A 191 -0.66 -9.36 7.04
C GLU A 191 -1.82 -8.69 7.79
N ILE A 192 -1.54 -7.63 8.56
CA ILE A 192 -2.58 -6.85 9.24
C ILE A 192 -3.47 -6.12 8.23
N ILE A 193 -2.87 -5.54 7.19
CA ILE A 193 -3.58 -4.88 6.09
C ILE A 193 -4.52 -5.86 5.39
N LEU A 194 -4.04 -7.07 5.09
CA LEU A 194 -4.84 -8.12 4.44
C LEU A 194 -6.01 -8.57 5.31
N ASP A 195 -5.82 -8.65 6.63
CA ASP A 195 -6.92 -8.95 7.54
C ASP A 195 -8.02 -7.89 7.46
N GLU A 196 -7.69 -6.60 7.31
CA GLU A 196 -8.70 -5.56 7.12
C GLU A 196 -9.37 -5.66 5.75
N LEU A 197 -8.60 -5.86 4.67
CA LEU A 197 -9.10 -5.96 3.30
C LEU A 197 -10.04 -7.16 3.07
N ILE A 198 -9.81 -8.26 3.78
CA ILE A 198 -10.63 -9.48 3.64
C ILE A 198 -11.97 -9.34 4.36
N ASN A 199 -12.03 -8.51 5.40
CA ASN A 199 -13.26 -8.29 6.13
C ASN A 199 -14.24 -7.36 5.39
N ASP A 200 -13.73 -6.50 4.50
CA ASP A 200 -14.52 -5.52 3.75
C ASP A 200 -14.06 -5.47 2.29
N SER A 201 -14.83 -6.11 1.40
CA SER A 201 -14.53 -6.15 -0.04
C SER A 201 -14.81 -4.83 -0.75
N ASP A 202 -15.65 -3.97 -0.20
CA ASP A 202 -16.09 -2.74 -0.85
C ASP A 202 -14.99 -1.67 -0.81
N VAL A 203 -14.17 -1.69 0.24
CA VAL A 203 -13.02 -0.80 0.37
C VAL A 203 -11.82 -1.21 -0.49
N LEU A 204 -11.80 -2.44 -1.03
CA LEU A 204 -10.65 -3.04 -1.72
C LEU A 204 -10.11 -2.15 -2.85
N SER A 205 -11.01 -1.62 -3.69
CA SER A 205 -10.65 -0.78 -4.84
C SER A 205 -9.96 0.51 -4.41
N SER A 206 -10.59 1.28 -3.52
CA SER A 206 -10.03 2.54 -3.00
C SER A 206 -8.72 2.29 -2.27
N PHE A 207 -8.66 1.22 -1.47
CA PHE A 207 -7.48 0.86 -0.70
C PHE A 207 -6.26 0.60 -1.58
N LEU A 208 -6.42 -0.20 -2.63
CA LEU A 208 -5.31 -0.55 -3.51
C LEU A 208 -4.73 0.69 -4.22
N LYS A 209 -5.57 1.68 -4.58
CA LYS A 209 -5.11 2.93 -5.20
C LYS A 209 -4.16 3.75 -4.32
N VAL A 210 -4.27 3.62 -3.00
CA VAL A 210 -3.49 4.42 -2.05
C VAL A 210 -2.01 4.05 -2.06
N PHE A 211 -1.69 2.77 -2.22
CA PHE A 211 -0.33 2.27 -2.10
C PHE A 211 0.47 2.44 -3.39
N ASP A 212 1.77 2.65 -3.22
CA ASP A 212 2.76 2.65 -4.30
C ASP A 212 2.72 1.34 -5.11
N PRO A 213 3.06 1.37 -6.40
CA PRO A 213 2.95 0.20 -7.28
C PRO A 213 3.61 -1.08 -6.73
N LYS A 214 4.83 -0.96 -6.18
CA LYS A 214 5.56 -2.09 -5.55
C LYS A 214 4.75 -2.75 -4.44
N TRP A 215 4.28 -1.97 -3.48
CA TRP A 215 3.56 -2.47 -2.31
C TRP A 215 2.15 -2.92 -2.64
N ARG A 216 1.49 -2.23 -3.59
CA ARG A 216 0.21 -2.68 -4.14
C ARG A 216 0.32 -4.08 -4.71
N LEU A 217 1.38 -4.35 -5.49
CA LEU A 217 1.62 -5.68 -6.06
C LEU A 217 1.87 -6.73 -4.98
N GLU A 218 2.70 -6.43 -3.99
CA GLU A 218 2.96 -7.33 -2.84
C GLU A 218 1.67 -7.67 -2.07
N ILE A 219 0.84 -6.66 -1.77
CA ILE A 219 -0.46 -6.85 -1.09
C ILE A 219 -1.36 -7.75 -1.94
N ILE A 220 -1.49 -7.49 -3.24
CA ILE A 220 -2.32 -8.29 -4.15
C ILE A 220 -1.83 -9.73 -4.22
N VAL A 221 -0.52 -9.93 -4.31
CA VAL A 221 0.08 -11.26 -4.38
C VAL A 221 -0.24 -12.05 -3.11
N GLN A 222 0.03 -11.46 -1.95
CA GLN A 222 -0.26 -12.10 -0.65
C GLN A 222 -1.76 -12.30 -0.42
N TYR A 223 -2.61 -11.41 -0.91
CA TYR A 223 -4.07 -11.58 -0.86
C TYR A 223 -4.49 -12.88 -1.53
N PHE A 224 -4.04 -13.12 -2.77
CA PHE A 224 -4.32 -14.38 -3.48
C PHE A 224 -3.74 -15.58 -2.75
N GLN A 225 -2.50 -15.48 -2.25
CA GLN A 225 -1.84 -16.57 -1.53
C GLN A 225 -2.60 -17.03 -0.27
N LYS A 226 -3.36 -16.14 0.39
CA LYS A 226 -4.19 -16.51 1.55
C LYS A 226 -5.33 -17.48 1.17
N TYR A 227 -5.79 -17.44 -0.09
CA TYR A 227 -6.86 -18.29 -0.59
C TYR A 227 -6.37 -19.44 -1.47
N ILE A 228 -5.16 -19.35 -2.02
CA ILE A 228 -4.50 -20.47 -2.69
C ILE A 228 -4.06 -21.46 -1.62
N SER A 229 -4.62 -22.68 -1.65
CA SER A 229 -4.21 -23.72 -0.72
C SER A 229 -2.71 -24.00 -0.91
N LYS A 230 -1.88 -23.71 0.10
CA LYS A 230 -0.53 -24.25 0.17
C LYS A 230 -0.68 -25.77 0.29
N ASN A 231 -0.36 -26.52 -0.76
CA ASN A 231 -0.30 -27.98 -0.65
C ASN A 231 0.83 -28.34 0.32
N SER A 232 0.52 -28.48 1.61
CA SER A 232 1.47 -28.75 2.69
C SER A 232 1.97 -30.20 2.72
N PHE A 233 1.66 -31.01 1.71
CA PHE A 233 2.16 -32.37 1.57
C PHE A 233 2.64 -32.57 0.13
N GLN A 234 3.90 -32.24 -0.11
CA GLN A 234 4.64 -32.62 -1.32
C GLN A 234 4.90 -34.13 -1.27
N THR A 235 3.88 -34.95 -1.61
CA THR A 235 4.15 -36.31 -2.09
C THR A 235 4.70 -36.23 -3.50
N ARG A 236 5.85 -36.87 -3.67
CA ARG A 236 6.67 -37.11 -4.86
C ARG A 236 5.84 -37.49 -6.10
N SER A 237 5.18 -36.52 -6.73
CA SER A 237 4.59 -36.63 -8.06
C SER A 237 4.73 -35.29 -8.76
N SER A 238 5.65 -35.26 -9.72
CA SER A 238 5.97 -34.12 -10.55
C SER A 238 4.81 -33.79 -11.48
N THR A 239 4.00 -32.81 -11.09
CA THR A 239 3.26 -31.98 -12.04
C THR A 239 3.54 -30.52 -11.63
N GLY A 240 4.23 -29.79 -12.51
CA GLY A 240 4.92 -28.53 -12.23
C GLY A 240 4.29 -27.64 -11.16
N THR A 241 5.03 -27.45 -10.06
CA THR A 241 4.75 -26.45 -9.04
C THR A 241 4.87 -25.07 -9.68
N ILE A 242 3.73 -24.42 -9.95
CA ILE A 242 3.73 -23.02 -10.37
C ILE A 242 4.15 -22.20 -9.16
N ASN A 243 5.26 -21.47 -9.28
CA ASN A 243 5.64 -20.49 -8.27
C ASN A 243 4.54 -19.41 -8.24
N THR A 244 3.92 -19.16 -7.09
CA THR A 244 2.89 -18.12 -6.90
C THR A 244 3.38 -16.99 -6.00
N GLU A 245 4.70 -16.90 -5.80
CA GLU A 245 5.38 -15.87 -5.01
C GLU A 245 5.37 -14.50 -5.68
N ASN A 246 5.09 -14.44 -6.99
CA ASN A 246 5.02 -13.19 -7.74
C ASN A 246 3.75 -13.11 -8.60
N PHE A 247 3.52 -11.92 -9.16
CA PHE A 247 2.31 -11.63 -9.94
C PHE A 247 2.21 -12.48 -11.22
N ASP A 248 3.32 -12.65 -11.96
CA ASP A 248 3.40 -13.53 -13.14
C ASP A 248 2.93 -14.97 -12.82
N GLY A 249 3.45 -15.52 -11.72
CA GLY A 249 3.08 -16.81 -11.20
C GLY A 249 1.59 -16.95 -10.85
N LEU A 250 0.99 -15.88 -10.31
CA LEU A 250 -0.44 -15.83 -10.03
C LEU A 250 -1.29 -15.79 -11.30
N LEU A 251 -0.87 -15.03 -12.31
CA LEU A 251 -1.56 -15.02 -13.61
C LEU A 251 -1.55 -16.43 -14.23
N LYS A 252 -0.39 -17.09 -14.27
CA LYS A 252 -0.26 -18.47 -14.74
C LYS A 252 -1.11 -19.46 -13.93
N TYR A 253 -1.23 -19.24 -12.62
CA TYR A 253 -2.12 -20.03 -11.77
C TYR A 253 -3.59 -19.87 -12.18
N LEU A 254 -4.03 -18.64 -12.45
CA LEU A 254 -5.40 -18.28 -12.85
C LEU A 254 -5.70 -18.52 -14.34
N SER A 255 -4.68 -18.78 -15.16
CA SER A 255 -4.88 -19.27 -16.54
C SER A 255 -5.40 -20.72 -16.59
N ASN A 256 -5.42 -21.44 -15.45
CA ASN A 256 -5.93 -22.81 -15.36
C ASN A 256 -7.38 -22.86 -14.86
N SER A 257 -8.29 -23.44 -15.67
CA SER A 257 -9.73 -23.58 -15.36
C SER A 257 -10.02 -24.20 -13.99
N LYS A 258 -9.37 -25.32 -13.63
CA LYS A 258 -9.63 -26.01 -12.35
C LYS A 258 -9.26 -25.15 -11.15
N ARG A 259 -8.13 -24.44 -11.24
CA ARG A 259 -7.62 -23.57 -10.17
C ARG A 259 -8.45 -22.31 -10.03
N THR A 260 -8.83 -21.73 -11.17
CA THR A 260 -9.72 -20.56 -11.26
C THR A 260 -11.08 -20.86 -10.63
N LYS A 261 -11.68 -22.00 -10.97
CA LYS A 261 -12.91 -22.47 -10.35
C LYS A 261 -12.80 -22.67 -8.84
N SER A 262 -11.62 -23.08 -8.35
CA SER A 262 -11.38 -23.24 -6.91
C SER A 262 -11.33 -21.90 -6.19
N ILE A 263 -10.72 -20.88 -6.79
CA ILE A 263 -10.58 -19.57 -6.15
C ILE A 263 -11.86 -18.73 -6.22
N ILE A 264 -12.63 -18.82 -7.32
CA ILE A 264 -13.96 -18.18 -7.44
C ILE A 264 -14.92 -18.67 -6.35
N LYS A 265 -14.76 -19.90 -5.87
CA LYS A 265 -15.55 -20.42 -4.74
C LYS A 265 -15.20 -19.77 -3.39
N LYS A 266 -14.05 -19.11 -3.28
CA LYS A 266 -13.52 -18.53 -2.04
C LYS A 266 -13.57 -17.01 -2.03
N ILE A 267 -13.46 -16.39 -3.21
CA ILE A 267 -13.41 -14.94 -3.42
C ILE A 267 -14.38 -14.63 -4.55
N THR A 268 -15.14 -13.54 -4.44
CA THR A 268 -16.05 -13.11 -5.52
C THR A 268 -15.28 -12.82 -6.81
N THR A 269 -15.91 -13.08 -7.95
CA THR A 269 -15.30 -12.85 -9.27
C THR A 269 -14.97 -11.37 -9.45
N GLU A 270 -15.78 -10.46 -8.91
CA GLU A 270 -15.56 -9.02 -8.90
C GLU A 270 -14.26 -8.64 -8.16
N ALA A 271 -14.05 -9.17 -6.96
CA ALA A 271 -12.82 -8.91 -6.20
C ALA A 271 -11.58 -9.47 -6.92
N ILE A 272 -11.69 -10.64 -7.57
CA ILE A 272 -10.59 -11.18 -8.39
C ILE A 272 -10.29 -10.24 -9.56
N GLN A 273 -11.31 -9.75 -10.26
CA GLN A 273 -11.12 -8.80 -11.37
C GLN A 273 -10.48 -7.49 -10.91
N LEU A 274 -10.88 -6.95 -9.75
CA LEU A 274 -10.27 -5.75 -9.16
C LEU A 274 -8.80 -5.99 -8.84
N LEU A 275 -8.46 -7.09 -8.15
CA LEU A 275 -7.09 -7.44 -7.80
C LEU A 275 -6.21 -7.62 -9.04
N LEU A 276 -6.70 -8.30 -10.07
CA LEU A 276 -5.96 -8.46 -11.32
C LEU A 276 -5.75 -7.15 -12.06
N ALA A 277 -6.77 -6.31 -12.14
CA ALA A 277 -6.68 -5.01 -12.82
C ALA A 277 -5.69 -4.07 -12.12
N TYR A 278 -5.80 -3.92 -10.80
CA TYR A 278 -4.87 -3.07 -10.03
C TYR A 278 -3.47 -3.64 -9.95
N GLY A 279 -3.33 -4.97 -9.92
CA GLY A 279 -2.04 -5.65 -9.96
C GLY A 279 -1.34 -5.44 -11.29
N PHE A 280 -2.07 -5.55 -12.40
CA PHE A 280 -1.53 -5.26 -13.72
C PHE A 280 -1.20 -3.77 -13.90
N GLN A 281 -2.05 -2.88 -13.39
CA GLN A 281 -1.74 -1.44 -13.40
C GLN A 281 -0.44 -1.14 -12.64
N ALA A 282 -0.26 -1.70 -11.44
CA ALA A 282 0.98 -1.55 -10.68
C ALA A 282 2.19 -2.13 -11.43
N TYR A 283 2.03 -3.31 -12.03
CA TYR A 283 3.07 -3.94 -12.85
C TYR A 283 3.51 -3.02 -14.00
N VAL A 284 2.57 -2.44 -14.75
CA VAL A 284 2.86 -1.51 -15.84
C VAL A 284 3.55 -0.24 -15.32
N MET A 285 3.12 0.33 -14.20
CA MET A 285 3.79 1.50 -13.60
C MET A 285 5.25 1.19 -13.24
N LEU A 286 5.52 0.02 -12.65
CA LEU A 286 6.89 -0.40 -12.34
C LEU A 286 7.74 -0.64 -13.58
N LEU A 287 7.15 -1.12 -14.68
CA LEU A 287 7.86 -1.24 -15.95
C LEU A 287 8.35 0.12 -16.48
N HIS A 288 7.59 1.19 -16.23
CA HIS A 288 7.91 2.55 -16.69
C HIS A 288 8.82 3.33 -15.73
N ASP A 289 8.74 3.12 -14.41
CA ASP A 289 9.52 3.85 -13.39
C ASP A 289 11.02 3.55 -13.39
N GLU A 290 11.47 2.49 -14.06
CA GLU A 290 12.90 2.13 -14.13
C GLU A 290 13.77 3.10 -14.95
N SER A 291 13.20 4.18 -15.52
CA SER A 291 14.01 5.30 -16.04
C SER A 291 14.60 6.21 -14.94
N GLN A 292 14.26 6.00 -13.66
CA GLN A 292 14.74 6.80 -12.53
C GLN A 292 15.16 5.93 -11.32
N GLY A 293 16.25 5.17 -11.48
CA GLY A 293 17.24 5.02 -10.39
C GLY A 293 17.09 3.89 -9.36
N PHE A 294 16.44 2.77 -9.70
CA PHE A 294 16.62 1.50 -8.96
C PHE A 294 16.83 0.34 -9.95
N SER A 295 17.87 0.46 -10.77
CA SER A 295 18.42 -0.65 -11.56
C SER A 295 19.20 -1.57 -10.63
N ASP A 296 18.85 -2.85 -10.63
CA ASP A 296 19.79 -3.95 -10.92
C ASP A 296 19.13 -5.28 -10.57
N MET A 297 18.55 -5.94 -11.59
CA MET A 297 18.41 -7.41 -11.71
C MET A 297 17.62 -7.88 -12.96
N LEU A 298 17.46 -7.09 -14.04
CA LEU A 298 16.70 -7.59 -15.20
C LEU A 298 16.95 -6.86 -16.54
N GLU A 299 18.19 -6.75 -17.00
CA GLU A 299 18.48 -5.97 -18.22
C GLU A 299 18.34 -6.72 -19.57
N ASP A 300 18.18 -8.05 -19.65
CA ASP A 300 18.06 -8.72 -20.98
C ASP A 300 16.93 -9.77 -21.14
N VAL A 301 15.98 -9.83 -20.20
CA VAL A 301 14.80 -10.74 -20.22
C VAL A 301 13.48 -9.97 -20.03
N LYS A 302 13.47 -8.67 -20.32
CA LYS A 302 12.38 -7.78 -19.91
C LYS A 302 11.27 -7.61 -20.94
N SER A 303 11.59 -7.49 -22.23
CA SER A 303 10.58 -7.40 -23.30
C SER A 303 9.78 -8.69 -23.44
N ASN A 304 10.46 -9.84 -23.45
CA ASN A 304 9.83 -11.16 -23.52
C ASN A 304 9.01 -11.49 -22.25
N SER A 305 9.44 -11.03 -21.06
CA SER A 305 8.64 -11.25 -19.84
C SER A 305 7.43 -10.31 -19.75
N ALA A 306 7.52 -9.07 -20.23
CA ALA A 306 6.38 -8.15 -20.27
C ALA A 306 5.26 -8.61 -21.22
N VAL A 307 5.63 -9.09 -22.42
CA VAL A 307 4.67 -9.70 -23.35
C VAL A 307 4.03 -10.94 -22.72
N GLY A 308 4.84 -11.81 -22.08
CA GLY A 308 4.34 -12.99 -21.38
C GLY A 308 3.33 -12.65 -20.28
N VAL A 309 3.62 -11.66 -19.42
CA VAL A 309 2.69 -11.20 -18.37
C VAL A 309 1.39 -10.66 -18.96
N CYS A 310 1.44 -9.93 -20.08
CA CYS A 310 0.24 -9.45 -20.76
C CYS A 310 -0.61 -10.61 -21.34
N GLU A 311 0.02 -11.62 -21.94
CA GLU A 311 -0.66 -12.81 -22.44
C GLU A 311 -1.28 -13.65 -21.31
N ASP A 312 -0.55 -13.79 -20.21
CA ASP A 312 -1.04 -14.49 -19.01
C ASP A 312 -2.20 -13.73 -18.36
N LEU A 313 -2.20 -12.39 -18.37
CA LEU A 313 -3.33 -11.58 -17.92
C LEU A 313 -4.58 -11.84 -18.78
N ILE A 314 -4.45 -11.77 -20.10
CA ILE A 314 -5.55 -12.04 -21.03
C ILE A 314 -6.09 -13.46 -20.83
N SER A 315 -5.19 -14.42 -20.64
CA SER A 315 -5.54 -15.82 -20.37
C SER A 315 -6.28 -15.99 -19.05
N ALA A 316 -5.85 -15.33 -17.98
CA ALA A 316 -6.50 -15.35 -16.68
C ALA A 316 -7.93 -14.77 -16.75
N PHE A 317 -8.13 -13.61 -17.38
CA PHE A 317 -9.47 -13.03 -17.57
C PHE A 317 -10.37 -13.88 -18.47
N THR A 318 -9.82 -14.49 -19.51
CA THR A 318 -10.57 -15.42 -20.38
C THR A 318 -11.01 -16.66 -19.60
N CYS A 319 -10.14 -17.16 -18.72
CA CYS A 319 -10.43 -18.29 -17.84
C CYS A 319 -11.52 -17.92 -16.81
N LEU A 320 -11.42 -16.75 -16.18
CA LEU A 320 -12.44 -16.22 -15.26
C LEU A 320 -13.82 -16.15 -15.92
N ARG A 321 -13.89 -15.55 -17.11
CA ARG A 321 -15.15 -15.45 -17.88
C ARG A 321 -15.74 -16.81 -18.25
N ARG A 322 -14.89 -17.82 -18.47
CA ARG A 322 -15.34 -19.18 -18.80
C ARG A 322 -15.94 -19.88 -17.57
N GLU A 323 -15.29 -19.74 -16.41
CA GLU A 323 -15.72 -20.41 -15.18
C GLU A 323 -16.88 -19.69 -14.47
N ASP A 324 -17.04 -18.39 -14.70
CA ASP A 324 -18.17 -17.60 -14.23
C ASP A 324 -18.73 -16.70 -15.34
N PRO A 325 -19.57 -17.26 -16.24
CA PRO A 325 -20.08 -16.55 -17.40
C PRO A 325 -21.15 -15.50 -17.05
N ASN A 326 -21.71 -15.56 -15.84
CA ASN A 326 -22.77 -14.64 -15.40
C ASN A 326 -22.19 -13.29 -14.95
N THR A 327 -20.93 -13.28 -14.52
CA THR A 327 -20.26 -12.06 -14.07
C THR A 327 -19.61 -11.34 -15.25
N GLY A 328 -20.13 -10.15 -15.55
CA GLY A 328 -19.55 -9.28 -16.58
C GLY A 328 -18.12 -8.85 -16.24
N ILE A 329 -17.34 -8.48 -17.26
CA ILE A 329 -16.02 -7.87 -17.02
C ILE A 329 -16.22 -6.43 -16.54
N LEU A 330 -15.69 -6.10 -15.36
CA LEU A 330 -15.70 -4.77 -14.76
C LEU A 330 -14.94 -3.76 -15.63
N CYS A 331 -15.26 -2.47 -15.48
CA CYS A 331 -14.60 -1.40 -16.22
C CYS A 331 -13.08 -1.42 -16.06
N CYS A 332 -12.58 -1.62 -14.84
CA CYS A 332 -11.15 -1.75 -14.56
C CYS A 332 -10.52 -2.96 -15.27
N GLY A 333 -11.23 -4.10 -15.34
CA GLY A 333 -10.78 -5.29 -16.06
C GLY A 333 -10.71 -5.06 -17.56
N LYS A 334 -11.70 -4.37 -18.14
CA LYS A 334 -11.67 -3.97 -19.56
C LYS A 334 -10.47 -3.08 -19.86
N GLN A 335 -10.22 -2.08 -19.01
CA GLN A 335 -9.07 -1.19 -19.16
C GLN A 335 -7.75 -1.97 -19.10
N ALA A 336 -7.60 -2.88 -18.13
CA ALA A 336 -6.42 -3.73 -18.01
C ALA A 336 -6.19 -4.59 -19.26
N LEU A 337 -7.24 -5.19 -19.82
CA LEU A 337 -7.17 -5.99 -21.06
C LEU A 337 -6.79 -5.14 -22.28
N ILE A 338 -7.35 -3.94 -22.41
CA ILE A 338 -7.01 -3.00 -23.50
C ILE A 338 -5.54 -2.60 -23.39
N THR A 339 -5.08 -2.22 -22.19
CA THR A 339 -3.68 -1.88 -21.95
C THR A 339 -2.75 -3.04 -22.27
N ALA A 340 -3.07 -4.26 -21.83
CA ALA A 340 -2.28 -5.45 -22.13
C ALA A 340 -2.17 -5.72 -23.64
N ALA A 341 -3.28 -5.63 -24.37
CA ALA A 341 -3.29 -5.79 -25.82
C ALA A 341 -2.45 -4.72 -26.53
N ALA A 342 -2.58 -3.45 -26.12
CA ALA A 342 -1.79 -2.35 -26.65
C ALA A 342 -0.29 -2.54 -26.38
N THR A 343 0.09 -2.95 -25.17
CA THR A 343 1.48 -3.23 -24.81
C THR A 343 2.07 -4.37 -25.66
N ILE A 344 1.32 -5.46 -25.89
CA ILE A 344 1.75 -6.55 -26.78
C ILE A 344 1.97 -6.04 -28.21
N SER A 345 1.02 -5.25 -28.75
CA SER A 345 1.13 -4.70 -30.10
C SER A 345 2.33 -3.78 -30.26
N ASN A 346 2.59 -2.92 -29.28
CA ASN A 346 3.74 -2.00 -29.31
C ASN A 346 5.07 -2.76 -29.23
N LEU A 347 5.18 -3.74 -28.32
CA LEU A 347 6.42 -4.50 -28.10
C LEU A 347 6.74 -5.50 -29.22
N ARG A 348 5.76 -5.96 -30.00
CA ARG A 348 5.95 -6.83 -31.16
C ARG A 348 6.22 -6.07 -32.47
N SER A 349 6.03 -4.75 -32.48
CA SER A 349 6.25 -3.90 -33.65
C SER A 349 7.67 -3.32 -33.74
N ILE A 350 8.45 -3.48 -32.66
CA ILE A 350 9.89 -3.20 -32.55
C ILE A 350 10.62 -4.50 -32.86
#